data_AF-A0A6M3M158-F1
#
_entry.id   AF-A0A6M3M158-F1
#
_cell.length_a   1.000
_cell.length_b   1.000
_cell.length_c   1.000
_cell.angle_alpha   90.00
_cell.angle_beta   90.00
_cell.angle_gamma   90.00
#
_symmetry.space_group_name_H-M   'P 1'
#
loop_
_entity.id
_entity.type
_entity.pdbx_description
1 polymer ?
#
loop_
_entity_poly.entity_id
_entity_poly.type
_entity_poly.pdbx_seq_one_letter_code
_entity_poly.pdbx_strand_id
1 'polypeptide(L)'
;MKQSDNPNEYEKLSFQQTKTVLSWISRNIKSHKMRNNRHYSMGIKRYFERDHEAGGFPISNGAFKGAMKASGYNPVNESCTNWEFYISNRSLAFFPDTNEEGYNVSVRSR
;
A
#
# COMPACT_ATOMS: atom_id res chain seq x y z
N MET A 1 -19.22 1.39 -10.83
CA MET A 1 -18.07 1.49 -11.75
C MET A 1 -17.02 0.47 -11.35
N LYS A 2 -16.58 -0.42 -12.25
CA LYS A 2 -15.39 -1.27 -11.97
C LYS A 2 -14.17 -0.35 -11.96
N GLN A 3 -13.51 -0.21 -10.81
CA GLN A 3 -12.21 0.46 -10.77
C GLN A 3 -11.25 -0.34 -11.65
N SER A 4 -10.50 0.35 -12.50
CA SER A 4 -9.57 -0.28 -13.43
C SER A 4 -8.38 -0.88 -12.67
N ASP A 5 -7.92 -2.02 -13.15
CA ASP A 5 -6.93 -2.87 -12.48
C ASP A 5 -5.62 -3.01 -13.28
N ASN A 6 -5.47 -2.20 -14.32
CA ASN A 6 -4.30 -2.21 -15.18
C ASN A 6 -3.14 -1.40 -14.55
N PRO A 7 -1.96 -2.00 -14.32
CA PRO A 7 -0.78 -1.31 -13.78
C PRO A 7 -0.36 -0.05 -14.57
N ASN A 8 -0.61 -0.02 -15.88
CA ASN A 8 -0.24 1.10 -16.74
C ASN A 8 -1.06 2.36 -16.46
N GLU A 9 -2.13 2.28 -15.67
CA GLU A 9 -2.83 3.49 -15.21
C GLU A 9 -1.98 4.40 -14.35
N TYR A 10 -0.88 3.87 -13.79
CA TYR A 10 0.13 4.67 -13.12
C TYR A 10 0.67 5.81 -14.01
N GLU A 11 0.79 5.59 -15.32
CA GLU A 11 1.28 6.60 -16.28
C GLU A 11 0.33 7.79 -16.44
N LYS A 12 -0.94 7.63 -16.03
CA LYS A 12 -1.95 8.69 -16.08
C LYS A 12 -1.94 9.59 -14.84
N LEU A 13 -1.17 9.24 -13.81
CA LEU A 13 -1.04 10.06 -12.62
C LEU A 13 -0.29 11.35 -12.95
N SER A 14 -0.77 12.46 -12.39
CA SER A 14 -0.02 13.72 -12.47
C SER A 14 1.33 13.61 -11.74
N PHE A 15 2.27 14.49 -12.07
CA PHE A 15 3.58 14.54 -11.42
C PHE A 15 3.48 14.59 -9.88
N GLN A 16 2.55 15.40 -9.34
CA GLN A 16 2.35 15.51 -7.89
C GLN A 16 1.79 14.21 -7.30
N GLN A 17 0.79 13.61 -7.94
CA GLN A 17 0.23 12.33 -7.49
C GLN A 17 1.28 11.22 -7.47
N THR A 18 2.08 11.12 -8.53
CA THR A 18 3.21 10.18 -8.62
C THR A 18 4.22 10.41 -7.49
N LYS A 19 4.66 11.66 -7.29
CA LYS A 19 5.62 11.99 -6.23
C LYS A 19 5.07 11.63 -4.84
N THR A 20 3.80 11.92 -4.58
CA THR A 20 3.15 11.63 -3.30
C THR A 20 3.04 10.14 -3.04
N VAL A 21 2.52 9.34 -3.99
CA VAL A 21 2.36 7.90 -3.78
C VAL A 21 3.71 7.19 -3.66
N LEU A 22 4.73 7.56 -4.45
CA LEU A 22 6.07 6.99 -4.33
C LEU A 22 6.74 7.35 -2.99
N SER A 23 6.60 8.60 -2.56
CA SER A 23 7.11 9.04 -1.25
C SER A 23 6.44 8.26 -0.13
N TRP A 24 5.13 8.08 -0.19
CA TRP A 24 4.39 7.29 0.79
C TRP A 24 4.85 5.84 0.83
N ILE A 25 4.96 5.17 -0.33
CA ILE A 25 5.42 3.78 -0.42
C ILE A 25 6.83 3.65 0.19
N SER A 26 7.75 4.54 -0.17
CA SER A 26 9.14 4.49 0.31
C SER A 26 9.27 4.63 1.83
N ARG A 27 8.39 5.41 2.46
CA ARG A 27 8.39 5.64 3.92
C ARG A 27 7.65 4.54 4.67
N ASN A 28 6.54 4.07 4.10
CA ASN A 28 5.57 3.26 4.84
C ASN A 28 5.67 1.76 4.57
N ILE A 29 6.27 1.34 3.46
CA ILE A 29 6.39 -0.07 3.08
C ILE A 29 7.83 -0.52 3.21
N LYS A 30 8.05 -1.67 3.85
CA LYS A 30 9.37 -2.27 4.05
C LYS A 30 9.46 -3.62 3.34
N SER A 31 10.49 -3.82 2.52
CA SER A 31 10.80 -5.11 1.90
C SER A 31 11.04 -6.21 2.92
N HIS A 32 10.73 -7.45 2.55
CA HIS A 32 10.89 -8.62 3.40
C HIS A 32 11.14 -9.89 2.57
N LYS A 33 11.81 -10.90 3.15
CA LYS A 33 12.18 -12.13 2.40
C LYS A 33 11.00 -13.07 2.15
N MET A 34 10.00 -13.07 3.02
CA MET A 34 8.79 -13.88 2.88
C MET A 34 7.67 -13.07 2.25
N ARG A 35 6.85 -13.72 1.40
CA ARG A 35 5.64 -13.12 0.83
C ARG A 35 4.69 -12.67 1.93
N ASN A 36 4.05 -11.52 1.73
CA ASN A 36 2.99 -11.05 2.58
C ASN A 36 1.65 -11.68 2.16
N ASN A 37 1.02 -12.43 3.07
CA ASN A 37 -0.28 -13.07 2.84
C ASN A 37 -1.43 -12.36 3.57
N ARG A 38 -1.19 -11.15 4.10
CA ARG A 38 -2.17 -10.37 4.87
C ARG A 38 -2.57 -9.08 4.15
N HIS A 39 -1.63 -8.45 3.46
CA HIS A 39 -1.80 -7.16 2.81
C HIS A 39 -1.54 -7.28 1.32
N TYR A 40 -2.63 -7.28 0.54
CA TYR A 40 -2.61 -7.29 -0.93
C TYR A 40 -2.69 -5.86 -1.47
N SER A 41 -2.38 -5.65 -2.76
CA SER A 41 -2.40 -4.33 -3.42
C SER A 41 -3.64 -3.51 -3.08
N MET A 42 -4.85 -4.08 -3.16
CA MET A 42 -6.10 -3.39 -2.84
C MET A 42 -6.18 -2.95 -1.37
N GLY A 43 -5.65 -3.76 -0.45
CA GLY A 43 -5.59 -3.42 0.97
C GLY A 43 -4.57 -2.30 1.22
N ILE A 44 -3.36 -2.44 0.68
CA ILE A 44 -2.27 -1.45 0.80
C ILE A 44 -2.71 -0.10 0.24
N LYS A 45 -3.35 -0.10 -0.93
CA LYS A 45 -3.95 1.07 -1.58
C LYS A 45 -4.87 1.85 -0.65
N ARG A 46 -5.71 1.15 0.12
CA ARG A 46 -6.65 1.78 1.06
C ARG A 46 -5.95 2.43 2.26
N TYR A 47 -4.80 1.92 2.69
CA TYR A 47 -4.01 2.60 3.73
C TYR A 47 -3.46 3.92 3.21
N PHE A 48 -2.93 3.94 1.98
CA PHE A 48 -2.53 5.18 1.32
C PHE A 48 -3.69 6.17 1.18
N GLU A 49 -4.86 5.74 0.68
CA GLU A 49 -6.02 6.62 0.49
C GLU A 49 -6.51 7.27 1.80
N ARG A 50 -6.29 6.63 2.94
CA ARG A 50 -6.73 7.10 4.26
C ARG A 50 -5.69 7.95 4.99
N ASP A 51 -4.45 7.93 4.56
CA ASP A 51 -3.36 8.71 5.14
C ASP A 51 -3.37 10.14 4.60
N HIS A 52 -4.34 10.93 5.09
CA HIS A 52 -4.53 12.31 4.65
C HIS A 52 -3.36 13.23 5.04
N GLU A 53 -2.65 12.91 6.13
CA GLU A 53 -1.47 13.66 6.59
C GLU A 53 -0.31 13.53 5.62
N ALA A 54 -0.11 12.35 5.04
CA ALA A 54 0.87 12.13 3.98
C ALA A 54 0.38 12.57 2.58
N GLY A 55 -0.81 13.15 2.47
CA GLY A 55 -1.40 13.60 1.20
C GLY A 55 -2.07 12.48 0.40
N GLY A 56 -2.55 11.43 1.06
CA GLY A 56 -3.32 10.34 0.47
C GLY A 56 -4.48 10.82 -0.40
N PHE A 57 -4.67 10.18 -1.55
CA PHE A 57 -5.71 10.53 -2.52
C PHE A 57 -6.31 9.28 -3.17
N PRO A 58 -7.56 9.35 -3.69
CA PRO A 58 -8.18 8.24 -4.40
C PRO A 58 -7.37 7.79 -5.60
N ILE A 59 -7.00 6.51 -5.65
CA ILE A 59 -6.16 5.94 -6.71
C ILE A 59 -6.75 4.60 -7.15
N SER A 60 -6.64 4.20 -8.43
CA SER A 60 -7.10 2.86 -8.84
C SER A 60 -6.16 1.77 -8.31
N ASN A 61 -6.66 0.53 -8.16
CA ASN A 61 -5.80 -0.59 -7.78
C ASN A 61 -4.72 -0.82 -8.84
N GLY A 62 -5.05 -0.63 -10.12
CA GLY A 62 -4.10 -0.62 -11.23
C GLY A 62 -2.98 0.40 -11.05
N ALA A 63 -3.30 1.68 -10.91
CA ALA A 63 -2.29 2.73 -10.74
C ALA A 63 -1.42 2.50 -9.49
N PHE A 64 -1.99 2.00 -8.40
CA PHE A 64 -1.22 1.66 -7.19
C PHE A 64 -0.27 0.47 -7.40
N LYS A 65 -0.69 -0.57 -8.13
CA LYS A 65 0.20 -1.66 -8.55
C LYS A 65 1.40 -1.15 -9.36
N GLY A 66 1.15 -0.24 -10.31
CA GLY A 66 2.21 0.40 -11.08
C GLY A 66 3.18 1.21 -10.19
N ALA A 67 2.65 1.96 -9.23
CA ALA A 67 3.47 2.70 -8.25
C ALA A 67 4.34 1.77 -7.37
N MET A 68 3.81 0.61 -6.95
CA MET A 68 4.59 -0.41 -6.22
C MET A 68 5.76 -0.93 -7.07
N LYS A 69 5.53 -1.24 -8.35
CA LYS A 69 6.60 -1.65 -9.28
C LYS A 69 7.64 -0.55 -9.48
N ALA A 70 7.19 0.68 -9.68
CA ALA A 70 8.08 1.85 -9.82
C ALA A 70 8.93 2.10 -8.55
N SER A 71 8.45 1.68 -7.38
CA SER A 71 9.18 1.73 -6.11
C SER A 71 10.10 0.52 -5.88
N GLY A 72 10.23 -0.39 -6.86
CA GLY A 72 11.08 -1.59 -6.79
C GLY A 72 10.42 -2.82 -6.16
N TYR A 73 9.11 -2.78 -5.88
CA TYR A 73 8.38 -3.93 -5.35
C TYR A 73 7.77 -4.77 -6.46
N ASN A 74 8.35 -5.95 -6.70
CA ASN A 74 7.80 -6.91 -7.64
C ASN A 74 6.68 -7.74 -7.00
N PRO A 75 5.54 -7.93 -7.69
CA PRO A 75 4.48 -8.80 -7.22
C PRO A 75 4.88 -10.27 -7.29
N VAL A 76 4.30 -11.09 -6.42
CA VAL A 76 4.49 -12.55 -6.44
C VAL A 76 3.87 -13.17 -7.69
N ASN A 77 2.71 -12.66 -8.12
CA ASN A 77 2.02 -13.09 -9.32
C ASN A 77 1.24 -11.92 -9.95
N GLU A 78 1.62 -11.54 -11.17
CA GLU A 78 1.02 -10.42 -11.92
C GLU A 78 -0.38 -10.74 -12.47
N SER A 79 -0.73 -12.02 -12.64
CA SER A 79 -2.05 -12.41 -13.18
C SER A 79 -3.19 -12.23 -12.17
N CYS A 80 -2.88 -12.02 -10.88
CA CYS A 80 -3.86 -11.80 -9.84
C CYS A 80 -4.45 -10.38 -9.90
N THR A 81 -5.74 -10.24 -9.59
CA THR A 81 -6.39 -8.93 -9.42
C THR A 81 -5.85 -8.19 -8.20
N ASN A 82 -5.54 -8.90 -7.12
CA ASN A 82 -4.93 -8.32 -5.92
C ASN A 82 -3.52 -8.88 -5.79
N TRP A 83 -2.50 -8.03 -5.96
CA TRP A 83 -1.12 -8.49 -5.95
C TRP A 83 -0.61 -8.70 -4.53
N GLU A 84 0.07 -9.81 -4.31
CA GLU A 84 0.92 -10.06 -3.13
C GLU A 84 2.32 -9.51 -3.39
N PHE A 85 3.00 -9.09 -2.34
CA PHE A 85 4.37 -8.59 -2.41
C PHE A 85 5.25 -9.19 -1.32
N TYR A 86 6.56 -9.15 -1.54
CA TYR A 86 7.59 -9.48 -0.56
C TYR A 86 7.82 -8.31 0.41
N ILE A 87 6.82 -8.04 1.26
CA ILE A 87 6.80 -6.90 2.19
C ILE A 87 6.53 -7.33 3.63
N SER A 88 7.08 -6.58 4.57
CA SER A 88 7.00 -6.88 5.99
C SER A 88 5.60 -6.58 6.53
N ASN A 89 5.06 -7.48 7.36
CA ASN A 89 3.89 -7.17 8.19
C ASN A 89 4.18 -6.08 9.24
N ARG A 90 5.45 -5.68 9.43
CA ARG A 90 5.89 -4.59 10.30
C ARG A 90 6.08 -3.25 9.54
N SER A 91 5.53 -3.15 8.34
CA SER A 91 5.54 -1.90 7.57
C SER A 91 4.67 -0.85 8.27
N LEU A 92 5.11 0.40 8.36
CA LEU A 92 4.41 1.46 9.09
C LEU A 92 2.97 1.66 8.59
N ALA A 93 2.73 1.45 7.28
CA ALA A 93 1.40 1.49 6.69
C ALA A 93 0.33 0.66 7.43
N PHE A 94 0.74 -0.39 8.14
CA PHE A 94 -0.16 -1.34 8.80
C PHE A 94 -0.34 -1.09 10.30
N PHE A 95 0.35 -0.08 10.84
CA PHE A 95 0.25 0.38 12.23
C PHE A 95 -0.07 1.87 12.20
N PRO A 96 -1.31 2.26 11.86
CA PRO A 96 -1.73 3.64 12.09
C PRO A 96 -1.52 3.93 13.58
N ASP A 97 -0.83 5.03 13.88
CA ASP A 97 -0.29 5.37 15.20
C ASP A 97 -1.17 4.86 16.35
N THR A 98 -0.61 3.93 17.13
CA THR A 98 -1.00 3.85 18.53
C THR A 98 -0.58 5.18 19.14
N ASN A 99 -1.54 6.01 19.54
CA ASN A 99 -1.31 7.23 20.31
C ASN A 99 -0.19 7.03 21.34
N GLU A 100 0.57 8.10 21.64
CA GLU A 100 1.76 8.17 22.51
C GLU A 100 1.65 7.50 23.91
N GLU A 101 0.52 6.90 24.27
CA GLU A 101 0.29 6.13 25.50
C GLU A 101 0.33 4.59 25.35
N GLY A 102 0.70 4.03 24.20
CA GLY A 102 1.10 2.61 24.10
C GLY A 102 0.04 1.56 24.53
N TYR A 103 -1.25 1.91 24.62
CA TYR A 103 -2.29 0.95 24.98
C TYR A 103 -2.96 0.33 23.75
N ASN A 104 -2.76 -0.98 23.59
CA ASN A 104 -3.59 -1.84 22.76
C ASN A 104 -5.00 -1.95 23.39
N VAL A 105 -6.00 -1.24 22.85
CA VAL A 105 -7.40 -1.62 23.04
C VAL A 105 -7.77 -2.76 22.08
N SER A 106 -7.43 -3.97 22.50
CA SER A 106 -8.27 -5.16 22.31
C SER A 106 -7.66 -6.30 23.12
N VAL A 107 -8.17 -6.41 24.34
CA VAL A 107 -8.15 -7.65 25.11
C VAL A 107 -8.80 -8.71 24.22
N ARG A 108 -7.97 -9.55 23.58
CA ARG A 108 -8.44 -10.88 23.17
C ARG A 108 -8.44 -11.72 24.43
N SER A 109 -9.58 -11.71 25.10
CA SER A 109 -9.93 -12.70 26.12
C SER A 109 -9.61 -14.08 25.57
N ARG A 110 -8.75 -14.81 26.28
CA ARG A 110 -8.72 -16.27 26.20
C ARG A 110 -9.86 -16.81 27.04
#